data_AF-A0A1Q3LDE5-F1
#
_entry.id   AF-A0A1Q3LDE5-F1
#
_cell.length_a   1.000
_cell.length_b   1.000
_cell.length_c   1.000
_cell.angle_alpha   90.00
_cell.angle_beta   90.00
_cell.angle_gamma   90.00
#
_symmetry.space_group_name_H-M   'P 1'
#
loop_
_entity.id
_entity.type
_entity.pdbx_description
1 polymer ?
#
loop_
_entity_poly.entity_id
_entity_poly.type
_entity_poly.pdbx_seq_one_letter_code
_entity_poly.pdbx_strand_id
1 'polypeptide(L)'
;MTVSVGFSRRAFLGAGLLLPLGACDKNIFGPPRPPRVPERAERLFRLIQSTGTDNMLAPEALALMGVTNEGRYIPARQLVAEGNDGRYVVSLLTIRKVNEFMFNRRRGDLLMLHLSDIRFNRLQSVRYPRNGKPTVITDAAYADDDFEQQLTFWFDRIPGR
;
A
#
# COMPACT_ATOMS: atom_id res chain seq x y z
N MET A 1 59.53 -20.11 50.90
CA MET A 1 58.31 -20.38 50.11
C MET A 1 57.21 -20.78 51.09
N THR A 2 56.19 -19.90 51.13
CA THR A 2 54.80 -19.96 51.62
C THR A 2 54.28 -21.06 52.56
N VAL A 3 53.48 -20.55 53.50
CA VAL A 3 52.80 -21.11 54.66
C VAL A 3 51.41 -21.70 54.31
N SER A 4 51.18 -22.90 54.81
CA SER A 4 50.04 -23.48 55.53
C SER A 4 48.54 -23.13 55.32
N VAL A 5 47.76 -24.23 55.47
CA VAL A 5 46.42 -24.46 56.07
C VAL A 5 45.15 -23.98 55.34
N GLY A 6 44.32 -24.95 54.97
CA GLY A 6 42.93 -24.75 54.57
C GLY A 6 41.96 -24.67 55.76
N PHE A 7 40.85 -23.96 55.57
CA PHE A 7 39.68 -24.04 56.44
C PHE A 7 38.39 -24.05 55.62
N SER A 8 37.57 -25.06 55.93
CA SER A 8 36.20 -25.26 55.48
C SER A 8 35.25 -24.22 56.08
N ARG A 9 34.22 -23.79 55.32
CA ARG A 9 32.80 -23.89 55.72
C ARG A 9 31.86 -23.30 54.65
N ARG A 10 30.88 -24.11 54.28
CA ARG A 10 29.65 -23.75 53.57
C ARG A 10 28.85 -22.70 54.35
N ALA A 11 28.32 -21.69 53.66
CA ALA A 11 27.02 -21.08 53.94
C ALA A 11 26.64 -20.11 52.79
N PHE A 12 25.85 -20.57 51.82
CA PHE A 12 25.10 -19.68 50.92
C PHE A 12 23.70 -19.48 51.51
N LEU A 13 23.55 -18.41 52.27
CA LEU A 13 22.28 -17.72 52.52
C LEU A 13 22.38 -16.45 51.66
N GLY A 14 21.46 -16.09 50.77
CA GLY A 14 20.03 -16.08 50.90
C GLY A 14 19.57 -14.65 50.62
N ALA A 15 19.01 -14.43 49.43
CA ALA A 15 18.08 -13.38 49.00
C ALA A 15 18.32 -11.90 49.39
N GLY A 16 18.33 -11.02 48.38
CA GLY A 16 18.13 -9.58 48.58
C GLY A 16 18.28 -8.73 47.33
N LEU A 17 17.78 -9.18 46.17
CA LEU A 17 17.72 -8.33 44.96
C LEU A 17 16.60 -7.31 45.12
N LEU A 18 17.00 -6.10 45.50
CA LEU A 18 16.22 -4.87 45.33
C LEU A 18 16.00 -4.65 43.83
N LEU A 19 14.80 -4.97 43.33
CA LEU A 19 14.32 -4.46 42.06
C LEU A 19 13.31 -3.34 42.34
N PRO A 20 13.51 -2.13 41.79
CA PRO A 20 12.51 -1.09 41.91
C PRO A 20 11.24 -1.54 41.19
N LEU A 21 10.12 -1.45 41.90
CA LEU A 21 8.77 -1.55 41.35
C LEU A 21 8.56 -0.40 40.36
N GLY A 22 9.05 -0.58 39.14
CA GLY A 22 8.77 0.27 38.00
C GLY A 22 7.34 -0.01 37.53
N ALA A 23 6.47 0.94 37.85
CA ALA A 23 5.18 1.25 37.26
C ALA A 23 4.67 0.26 36.17
N CYS A 24 3.65 -0.52 36.54
CA CYS A 24 2.73 -1.13 35.59
C CYS A 24 1.97 -0.03 34.83
N ASP A 25 2.53 0.43 33.71
CA ASP A 25 1.77 1.24 32.78
C ASP A 25 0.69 0.39 32.12
N LYS A 26 -0.56 0.77 32.38
CA LYS A 26 -1.77 0.17 31.85
C LYS A 26 -1.85 0.43 30.35
N ASN A 27 -1.28 -0.45 29.54
CA ASN A 27 -1.74 -0.68 28.17
C ASN A 27 -2.38 -2.07 28.10
N ILE A 28 -3.57 -2.19 28.69
CA ILE A 28 -4.43 -3.38 28.68
C ILE A 28 -4.89 -3.75 27.25
N PHE A 29 -4.73 -2.83 26.31
CA PHE A 29 -4.94 -3.07 24.89
C PHE A 29 -3.61 -2.83 24.19
N GLY A 30 -3.04 -3.91 23.64
CA GLY A 30 -1.75 -3.86 22.94
C GLY A 30 -1.70 -2.83 21.80
N PRO A 31 -0.54 -2.65 21.15
CA PRO A 31 -0.39 -1.66 20.09
C PRO A 31 -1.51 -1.81 19.05
N PRO A 32 -2.08 -0.71 18.55
CA PRO A 32 -3.19 -0.76 17.60
C PRO A 32 -2.81 -1.67 16.44
N ARG A 33 -3.64 -2.68 16.18
CA ARG A 33 -3.39 -3.62 15.08
C ARG A 33 -3.32 -2.83 13.77
N PRO A 34 -2.35 -3.11 12.89
CA PRO A 34 -2.30 -2.46 11.60
C PRO A 34 -3.63 -2.69 10.87
N PRO A 35 -4.08 -1.69 10.09
CA PRO A 35 -5.31 -1.80 9.33
C PRO A 35 -5.31 -3.09 8.50
N ARG A 36 -6.32 -3.94 8.70
CA ARG A 36 -6.45 -5.21 7.97
C ARG A 36 -6.67 -4.90 6.49
N VAL A 37 -5.78 -5.44 5.64
CA VAL A 37 -5.94 -5.38 4.19
C VAL A 37 -7.16 -6.24 3.80
N PRO A 38 -8.10 -5.75 2.97
CA PRO A 38 -9.19 -6.57 2.51
C PRO A 38 -8.68 -7.77 1.70
N GLU A 39 -9.30 -8.94 1.87
CA GLU A 39 -8.88 -10.18 1.20
C GLU A 39 -8.81 -10.00 -0.33
N ARG A 40 -9.76 -9.25 -0.91
CA ARG A 40 -9.77 -8.93 -2.34
C ARG A 40 -8.58 -8.07 -2.76
N ALA A 41 -8.18 -7.09 -1.94
CA ALA A 41 -7.00 -6.28 -2.19
C ALA A 41 -5.71 -7.09 -2.08
N GLU A 42 -5.62 -8.02 -1.12
CA GLU A 42 -4.50 -8.95 -1.03
C GLU A 42 -4.40 -9.83 -2.28
N ARG A 43 -5.52 -10.34 -2.79
CA ARG A 43 -5.55 -11.14 -4.02
C ARG A 43 -5.12 -10.33 -5.24
N LEU A 44 -5.64 -9.11 -5.39
CA LEU A 44 -5.24 -8.22 -6.48
C LEU A 44 -3.74 -7.89 -6.39
N PHE A 45 -3.25 -7.57 -5.19
CA PHE A 45 -1.83 -7.32 -4.94
C PHE A 45 -0.98 -8.52 -5.38
N ARG A 46 -1.34 -9.74 -4.95
CA ARG A 46 -0.62 -10.95 -5.33
C ARG A 46 -0.66 -11.20 -6.84
N LEU A 47 -1.81 -11.00 -7.47
CA LEU A 47 -1.98 -11.17 -8.92
C LEU A 47 -1.09 -10.19 -9.69
N ILE A 48 -1.07 -8.92 -9.30
CA ILE A 48 -0.20 -7.92 -9.93
C ILE A 48 1.26 -8.30 -9.70
N GLN A 49 1.66 -8.71 -8.49
CA GLN A 49 3.03 -9.12 -8.19
C GLN A 49 3.49 -10.35 -8.99
N SER A 50 2.62 -11.34 -9.17
CA SER A 50 2.98 -12.60 -9.83
C SER A 50 2.94 -12.52 -11.36
N THR A 51 2.00 -11.75 -11.93
CA THR A 51 1.74 -11.74 -13.37
C THR A 51 1.88 -10.38 -14.04
N GLY A 52 2.02 -9.31 -13.26
CA GLY A 52 2.13 -7.96 -13.77
C GLY A 52 3.50 -7.63 -14.34
N THR A 53 3.50 -6.73 -15.32
CA THR A 53 4.70 -6.23 -15.99
C THR A 53 5.19 -4.95 -15.33
N ASP A 54 6.52 -4.83 -15.19
CA ASP A 54 7.13 -3.58 -14.72
C ASP A 54 6.99 -2.49 -15.80
N ASN A 55 6.58 -1.30 -15.39
CA ASN A 55 6.43 -0.14 -16.25
C ASN A 55 6.81 1.15 -15.51
N MET A 56 7.08 2.19 -16.27
CA MET A 56 7.42 3.52 -15.79
C MET A 56 6.29 4.49 -16.15
N LEU A 57 5.62 5.04 -15.13
CA LEU A 57 4.52 5.98 -15.29
C LEU A 57 5.00 7.41 -15.40
N ALA A 58 4.40 8.15 -16.34
CA ALA A 58 4.68 9.56 -16.55
C ALA A 58 4.30 10.38 -15.30
N PRO A 59 5.19 11.25 -14.81
CA PRO A 59 5.04 11.90 -13.51
C PRO A 59 3.92 12.94 -13.48
N GLU A 60 3.52 13.51 -14.61
CA GLU A 60 2.68 14.70 -14.65
C GLU A 60 1.27 14.42 -14.11
N ALA A 61 0.68 13.28 -14.48
CA ALA A 61 -0.64 12.89 -14.00
C ALA A 61 -0.59 12.44 -12.53
N LEU A 62 0.48 11.74 -12.15
CA LEU A 62 0.65 11.22 -10.80
C LEU A 62 0.93 12.33 -9.78
N ALA A 63 1.64 13.38 -10.17
CA ALA A 63 1.87 14.55 -9.34
C ALA A 63 0.56 15.23 -8.93
N LEU A 64 -0.43 15.30 -9.84
CA LEU A 64 -1.77 15.80 -9.54
C LEU A 64 -2.56 14.89 -8.60
N MET A 65 -2.14 13.63 -8.45
CA MET A 65 -2.69 12.66 -7.49
C MET A 65 -1.93 12.62 -6.16
N GLY A 66 -1.00 13.56 -5.94
CA GLY A 66 -0.16 13.59 -4.73
C GLY A 66 0.98 12.58 -4.75
N VAL A 67 1.16 11.87 -5.87
CA VAL A 67 2.21 10.86 -6.06
C VAL A 67 3.37 11.51 -6.81
N THR A 68 4.47 11.76 -6.11
CA THR A 68 5.64 12.41 -6.70
C THR A 68 6.92 11.63 -6.44
N ASN A 69 7.81 11.66 -7.43
CA ASN A 69 9.17 11.14 -7.38
C ASN A 69 10.13 12.21 -7.93
N GLU A 70 10.03 13.44 -7.42
CA GLU A 70 10.87 14.58 -7.84
C GLU A 70 10.80 14.87 -9.35
N GLY A 71 9.63 14.67 -9.94
CA GLY A 71 9.42 14.83 -11.39
C GLY A 71 10.02 13.71 -12.24
N ARG A 72 10.54 12.63 -11.64
CA ARG A 72 10.97 11.42 -12.35
C ARG A 72 9.81 10.47 -12.57
N TYR A 73 9.96 9.61 -13.57
CA TYR A 73 9.03 8.50 -13.79
C TYR A 73 8.85 7.66 -12.52
N ILE A 74 7.64 7.16 -12.33
CA ILE A 74 7.25 6.40 -11.15
C ILE A 74 7.17 4.92 -11.53
N PRO A 75 7.96 4.04 -10.88
CA PRO A 75 7.89 2.62 -11.15
C PRO A 75 6.55 2.06 -10.69
N ALA A 76 5.96 1.22 -11.52
CA ALA A 76 4.71 0.55 -11.23
C ALA A 76 4.73 -0.85 -11.81
N ARG A 77 4.06 -1.80 -11.14
CA ARG A 77 3.76 -3.10 -11.73
C ARG A 77 2.31 -3.12 -12.18
N GLN A 78 2.06 -3.50 -13.42
CA GLN A 78 0.76 -3.32 -14.06
C GLN A 78 0.17 -4.63 -14.54
N LEU A 79 -1.15 -4.75 -14.40
CA LEU A 79 -1.95 -5.69 -15.18
C LEU A 79 -2.71 -4.91 -16.24
N VAL A 80 -2.87 -5.56 -17.39
CA VAL A 80 -3.58 -5.01 -18.54
C VAL A 80 -4.59 -6.05 -18.99
N ALA A 81 -5.83 -5.62 -19.22
CA ALA A 81 -6.86 -6.46 -19.80
C ALA A 81 -7.74 -5.63 -20.75
N GLU A 82 -8.20 -6.27 -21.82
CA GLU A 82 -9.13 -5.66 -22.77
C GLU A 82 -10.58 -5.92 -22.29
N GLY A 83 -11.38 -4.87 -22.34
CA GLY A 83 -12.83 -4.88 -22.12
C GLY A 83 -13.59 -4.47 -23.37
N ASN A 84 -14.92 -4.49 -23.29
CA ASN A 84 -15.79 -4.18 -24.44
C ASN A 84 -15.66 -2.71 -24.90
N ASP A 85 -15.33 -1.81 -23.98
CA ASP A 85 -15.14 -0.38 -24.22
C ASP A 85 -13.67 0.05 -24.22
N GLY A 86 -12.74 -0.92 -24.25
CA GLY A 86 -11.32 -0.70 -24.45
C GLY A 86 -10.43 -1.27 -23.36
N ARG A 87 -9.20 -0.76 -23.29
CA ARG A 87 -8.17 -1.26 -22.40
C ARG A 87 -8.31 -0.72 -20.99
N TYR A 88 -8.29 -1.64 -20.03
CA TYR A 88 -8.20 -1.36 -18.61
C TYR A 88 -6.82 -1.75 -18.09
N VAL A 89 -6.29 -0.93 -17.20
CA VAL A 89 -5.01 -1.13 -16.55
C VAL A 89 -5.21 -0.91 -15.06
N VAL A 90 -4.59 -1.77 -14.24
CA VAL A 90 -4.42 -1.53 -12.82
C VAL A 90 -2.94 -1.57 -12.50
N SER A 91 -2.48 -0.54 -11.81
CA SER A 91 -1.09 -0.34 -11.44
C SER A 91 -0.96 -0.44 -9.93
N LEU A 92 0.02 -1.21 -9.47
CA LEU A 92 0.46 -1.21 -8.09
C LEU A 92 1.60 -0.21 -7.93
N LEU A 93 1.37 0.80 -7.10
CA LEU A 93 2.34 1.84 -6.77
C LEU A 93 2.80 1.66 -5.32
N THR A 94 4.09 1.91 -5.07
CA THR A 94 4.62 1.99 -3.70
C THR A 94 5.07 3.41 -3.43
N ILE A 95 4.32 4.12 -2.58
CA ILE A 95 4.47 5.55 -2.33
C ILE A 95 4.71 5.73 -0.85
N ARG A 96 5.89 6.26 -0.47
CA ARG A 96 6.26 6.43 0.96
C ARG A 96 6.10 5.15 1.79
N LYS A 97 6.43 3.99 1.20
CA LYS A 97 6.29 2.64 1.79
C LYS A 97 4.83 2.18 1.98
N VAL A 98 3.86 2.89 1.43
CA VAL A 98 2.46 2.48 1.37
C VAL A 98 2.15 1.99 -0.04
N ASN A 99 1.46 0.87 -0.14
CA ASN A 99 0.99 0.36 -1.42
C ASN A 99 -0.35 1.00 -1.76
N GLU A 100 -0.48 1.48 -2.99
CA GLU A 100 -1.71 2.07 -3.52
C GLU A 100 -2.01 1.48 -4.89
N PHE A 101 -3.29 1.49 -5.27
CA PHE A 101 -3.72 1.09 -6.60
C PHE A 101 -4.01 2.32 -7.44
N MET A 102 -3.60 2.29 -8.70
CA MET A 102 -4.05 3.24 -9.70
C MET A 102 -4.78 2.49 -10.80
N PHE A 103 -6.05 2.82 -10.97
CA PHE A 103 -6.89 2.30 -12.04
C PHE A 103 -6.88 3.27 -13.20
N ASN A 104 -6.67 2.77 -14.41
CA ASN A 104 -6.76 3.61 -15.59
C ASN A 104 -7.38 2.90 -16.79
N ARG A 105 -8.19 3.65 -17.54
CA ARG A 105 -8.78 3.22 -18.80
C ARG A 105 -8.79 4.35 -19.81
N ARG A 106 -8.90 4.00 -21.09
CA ARG A 106 -9.08 5.00 -22.15
C ARG A 106 -10.57 5.20 -22.45
N ARG A 107 -11.00 6.46 -22.56
CA ARG A 107 -12.35 6.90 -22.95
C ARG A 107 -12.21 7.91 -24.08
N GLY A 108 -12.34 7.45 -25.32
CA GLY A 108 -12.05 8.25 -26.52
C GLY A 108 -10.59 8.75 -26.50
N ASP A 109 -10.41 10.07 -26.41
CA ASP A 109 -9.09 10.70 -26.35
C ASP A 109 -8.57 11.04 -24.95
N LEU A 110 -9.31 10.63 -23.92
CA LEU A 110 -8.94 10.81 -22.52
C LEU A 110 -8.46 9.49 -21.93
N LEU A 111 -7.32 9.53 -21.24
CA LEU A 111 -6.95 8.51 -20.27
C LEU A 111 -7.51 8.94 -18.91
N MET A 112 -8.42 8.13 -18.37
CA MET A 112 -9.01 8.33 -17.05
C MET A 112 -8.14 7.60 -16.03
N LEU A 113 -7.71 8.29 -14.97
CA LEU A 113 -6.88 7.72 -13.90
C LEU A 113 -7.52 7.97 -12.54
N HIS A 114 -7.57 6.94 -11.72
CA HIS A 114 -8.08 7.02 -10.35
C HIS A 114 -7.07 6.38 -9.40
N LEU A 115 -6.56 7.19 -8.47
CA LEU A 115 -5.78 6.70 -7.36
C LEU A 115 -6.72 6.19 -6.26
N SER A 116 -6.36 5.05 -5.69
CA SER A 116 -7.13 4.38 -4.65
C SER A 116 -6.22 3.82 -3.58
N ASP A 117 -6.69 3.85 -2.33
CA ASP A 117 -6.04 3.11 -1.25
C ASP A 117 -6.26 1.59 -1.39
N ILE A 118 -5.65 0.81 -0.49
CA ILE A 118 -5.80 -0.65 -0.42
C ILE A 118 -7.22 -1.13 -0.05
N ARG A 119 -8.10 -0.23 0.38
CA ARG A 119 -9.51 -0.53 0.67
C ARG A 119 -10.44 -0.22 -0.49
N PHE A 120 -9.88 0.19 -1.62
CA PHE A 120 -10.63 0.61 -2.79
C PHE A 120 -11.39 1.92 -2.58
N ASN A 121 -10.94 2.77 -1.65
CA ASN A 121 -11.45 4.15 -1.57
C ASN A 121 -10.72 5.01 -2.59
N ARG A 122 -11.49 5.68 -3.46
CA ARG A 122 -10.96 6.67 -4.39
C ARG A 122 -10.37 7.86 -3.64
N LEU A 123 -9.10 8.16 -3.91
CA LEU A 123 -8.38 9.27 -3.29
C LEU A 123 -8.37 10.51 -4.18
N GLN A 124 -8.02 10.32 -5.46
CA GLN A 124 -7.92 11.42 -6.43
C GLN A 124 -8.17 10.88 -7.83
N SER A 125 -8.68 11.73 -8.71
CA SER A 125 -8.94 11.35 -10.10
C SER A 125 -8.47 12.43 -11.06
N VAL A 126 -7.90 11.98 -12.17
CA VAL A 126 -7.25 12.81 -13.19
C VAL A 126 -7.67 12.31 -14.55
N ARG A 127 -7.86 13.23 -15.49
CA ARG A 127 -7.99 12.93 -16.91
C ARG A 127 -6.76 13.44 -17.64
N TYR A 128 -6.22 12.62 -18.52
CA TYR A 128 -5.05 12.94 -19.33
C TYR A 128 -5.43 12.87 -20.82
N PRO A 129 -5.66 14.02 -21.48
CA PRO A 129 -5.91 14.04 -22.92
C PRO A 129 -4.67 13.59 -23.70
N ARG A 130 -4.88 12.91 -24.84
CA ARG A 130 -3.80 12.48 -25.75
C ARG A 130 -2.82 13.60 -26.09
N ASN A 131 -3.35 14.80 -26.36
CA ASN A 131 -2.60 15.98 -26.79
C ASN A 131 -2.83 17.15 -25.83
N GLY A 132 -2.44 17.02 -24.57
CA GLY A 132 -2.59 18.11 -23.60
C GLY A 132 -1.97 17.79 -22.25
N LYS A 133 -2.32 18.58 -21.25
CA LYS A 133 -1.86 18.38 -19.86
C LYS A 133 -2.91 17.62 -19.06
N PRO A 134 -2.50 16.76 -18.11
CA PRO A 134 -3.43 16.13 -17.20
C PRO A 134 -4.13 17.19 -16.34
N THR A 135 -5.39 16.94 -15.99
CA THR A 135 -6.18 17.82 -15.12
C THR A 135 -6.94 17.00 -14.09
N VAL A 136 -7.11 17.55 -12.89
CA VAL A 136 -7.97 16.96 -11.87
C VAL A 136 -9.41 16.92 -12.37
N ILE A 137 -10.09 15.80 -12.13
CA ILE A 137 -11.53 15.68 -12.33
C ILE A 137 -12.21 16.21 -11.06
N THR A 138 -12.82 17.39 -11.17
CA THR A 138 -13.46 18.07 -10.03
C THR A 138 -14.90 17.64 -9.80
N ASP A 139 -15.55 17.05 -10.81
CA ASP A 139 -16.86 16.43 -10.68
C ASP A 139 -16.71 15.07 -9.98
N ALA A 140 -17.07 15.03 -8.70
CA ALA A 140 -16.93 13.84 -7.87
C ALA A 140 -17.84 12.70 -8.34
N ALA A 141 -19.11 12.98 -8.68
CA ALA A 141 -20.06 11.96 -9.09
C ALA A 141 -19.59 11.27 -10.38
N TYR A 142 -19.17 12.07 -11.37
CA TYR A 142 -18.60 11.52 -12.59
C TYR A 142 -17.33 10.67 -12.33
N ALA A 143 -16.46 11.12 -11.42
CA ALA A 143 -15.25 10.39 -11.07
C ALA A 143 -15.52 9.09 -10.30
N ASP A 144 -16.52 9.09 -9.41
CA ASP A 144 -16.98 7.92 -8.67
C ASP A 144 -17.58 6.87 -9.62
N ASP A 145 -18.47 7.30 -10.52
CA ASP A 145 -19.10 6.41 -11.51
C ASP A 145 -18.07 5.74 -12.43
N ASP A 146 -17.05 6.48 -12.90
CA ASP A 146 -15.97 5.93 -13.72
C ASP A 146 -15.07 4.97 -12.92
N PHE A 147 -14.75 5.34 -11.68
CA PHE A 147 -13.95 4.52 -10.78
C PHE A 147 -14.62 3.20 -10.47
N GLU A 148 -15.91 3.20 -10.13
CA GLU A 148 -16.68 1.98 -9.84
C GLU A 148 -16.77 1.05 -11.06
N GLN A 149 -16.88 1.60 -12.27
CA GLN A 149 -16.81 0.79 -13.50
C GLN A 149 -15.45 0.10 -13.65
N GLN A 150 -14.35 0.83 -13.42
CA GLN A 150 -13.00 0.26 -13.49
C GLN A 150 -12.76 -0.77 -12.38
N LEU A 151 -13.26 -0.50 -11.18
CA LEU A 151 -13.13 -1.39 -10.03
C LEU A 151 -13.89 -2.69 -10.27
N THR A 152 -15.14 -2.59 -10.73
CA THR A 152 -15.98 -3.74 -11.09
C THR A 152 -15.32 -4.59 -12.16
N PHE A 153 -14.79 -3.98 -13.22
CA PHE A 153 -14.08 -4.67 -14.28
C PHE A 153 -12.95 -5.57 -13.75
N TRP A 154 -12.16 -5.06 -12.80
CA TRP A 154 -11.06 -5.81 -12.19
C TRP A 154 -11.55 -6.82 -11.17
N PHE A 155 -12.61 -6.52 -10.42
CA PHE A 155 -13.17 -7.43 -9.43
C PHE A 155 -13.67 -8.74 -10.04
N ASP A 156 -14.25 -8.68 -11.23
CA ASP A 156 -14.68 -9.86 -11.98
C ASP A 156 -13.50 -10.74 -12.47
N ARG A 157 -12.28 -10.18 -12.47
CA ARG A 157 -11.06 -10.84 -12.96
C ARG A 157 -10.08 -11.22 -11.86
N ILE A 158 -10.32 -10.79 -10.62
CA ILE A 158 -9.57 -11.29 -9.47
C ILE A 158 -10.01 -12.74 -9.25
N PRO A 159 -9.10 -13.72 -9.30
CA PRO A 159 -9.46 -15.11 -9.10
C PRO A 159 -10.31 -15.32 -7.84
N GLY A 160 -11.44 -16.01 -8.04
CA GLY A 160 -12.12 -16.73 -6.96
C GLY A 160 -11.23 -17.87 -6.47
N ARG A 161 -11.51 -18.36 -5.26
CA ARG A 161 -10.73 -19.38 -4.55
C ARG A 161 -10.22 -20.52 -5.43
#